data_AF-A0A963LGK0-F1
#
_entry.id   AF-A0A963LGK0-F1
#
_cell.length_a   1.000
_cell.length_b   1.000
_cell.length_c   1.000
_cell.angle_alpha   90.00
_cell.angle_beta   90.00
_cell.angle_gamma   90.00
#
_symmetry.space_group_name_H-M   'P 1'
#
loop_
_entity.id
_entity.type
_entity.pdbx_description
1 polymer ?
#
loop_
_entity_poly.entity_id
_entity_poly.type
_entity_poly.pdbx_seq_one_letter_code
_entity_poly.pdbx_strand_id
1 'polypeptide(L)'
;MDLLGKMKSTAEGLGELSQGKVMEWLDDYKRATATLETFGFTVGHFTVSMGLIPEVRTSFIGTVDAVHVDKLEALATAKADDQLLVGLLKALVLARKFHDHVDLKLKDIVLNVTLGVPPKIDVETH
;
A
#
# COMPACT_ATOMS: atom_id res chain seq x y z
N MET A 1 9.83 3.74 -43.87
CA MET A 1 9.02 3.33 -42.70
C MET A 1 9.35 4.29 -41.58
N ASP A 2 8.34 5.00 -41.11
CA ASP A 2 8.47 6.20 -40.29
C ASP A 2 8.73 5.86 -38.81
N LEU A 3 9.92 6.23 -38.31
CA LEU A 3 10.35 5.99 -36.92
C LEU A 3 9.48 6.80 -35.93
N LEU A 4 8.99 7.96 -36.35
CA LEU A 4 8.10 8.80 -35.54
C LEU A 4 6.73 8.14 -35.35
N GLY A 5 6.19 7.50 -36.39
CA GLY A 5 4.94 6.74 -36.31
C GLY A 5 5.02 5.56 -35.35
N LYS A 6 6.15 4.82 -35.36
CA LYS A 6 6.40 3.71 -34.42
C LYS A 6 6.62 4.19 -32.98
N MET A 7 7.26 5.34 -32.79
CA MET A 7 7.50 5.92 -31.47
C MET A 7 6.19 6.44 -30.85
N LYS A 8 5.33 7.08 -31.64
CA LYS A 8 4.02 7.55 -31.20
C LYS A 8 3.10 6.41 -30.79
N SER A 9 3.02 5.35 -31.60
CA SER A 9 2.20 4.18 -31.26
C SER A 9 2.70 3.41 -30.03
N THR A 10 4.03 3.38 -29.81
CA THR A 10 4.61 2.79 -28.60
C THR A 10 4.32 3.63 -27.36
N ALA A 11 4.35 4.97 -27.48
CA ALA A 11 4.02 5.88 -26.38
C ALA A 11 2.53 5.83 -26.00
N GLU A 12 1.63 5.73 -26.98
CA GLU A 12 0.19 5.57 -26.76
C GLU A 12 -0.10 4.22 -26.06
N GLY A 13 0.50 3.12 -26.51
CA GLY A 13 0.36 1.81 -25.87
C GLY A 13 0.92 1.75 -24.44
N LEU A 14 2.01 2.46 -24.15
CA LEU A 14 2.53 2.59 -22.78
C LEU A 14 1.62 3.45 -21.89
N GLY A 15 0.97 4.48 -22.46
CA GLY A 15 -0.01 5.30 -21.77
C GLY A 15 -1.24 4.51 -21.32
N GLU A 16 -1.81 3.68 -22.20
CA GLU A 16 -2.99 2.86 -21.88
C GLU A 16 -2.67 1.75 -20.86
N LEU A 17 -1.53 1.06 -21.02
CA LEU A 17 -1.08 0.04 -20.07
C LEU A 17 -0.80 0.61 -18.68
N SER A 18 -0.23 1.83 -18.61
CA SER A 18 0.03 2.50 -17.34
C SER A 18 -1.25 2.92 -16.63
N GLN A 19 -2.26 3.43 -17.35
CA GLN A 19 -3.56 3.77 -16.77
C GLN A 19 -4.30 2.53 -16.24
N GLY A 20 -4.34 1.44 -17.00
CA GLY A 20 -4.98 0.20 -16.57
C GLY A 20 -4.39 -0.33 -15.26
N LYS A 21 -3.05 -0.31 -15.14
CA LYS A 21 -2.34 -0.76 -13.95
C LYS A 21 -2.55 0.15 -12.74
N VAL A 22 -2.64 1.47 -12.95
CA VAL A 22 -2.97 2.41 -11.87
C VAL A 22 -4.38 2.13 -11.34
N MET A 23 -5.36 1.89 -12.23
CA MET A 23 -6.73 1.59 -11.79
C MET A 23 -6.79 0.27 -11.00
N GLU A 24 -6.07 -0.76 -11.41
CA GLU A 24 -5.93 -2.01 -10.65
C GLU A 24 -5.37 -1.76 -9.23
N TRP A 25 -4.30 -0.97 -9.12
CA TRP A 25 -3.75 -0.59 -7.82
C TRP A 25 -4.73 0.20 -6.95
N LEU A 26 -5.56 1.06 -7.55
CA LEU A 26 -6.59 1.81 -6.82
C LEU A 26 -7.71 0.88 -6.31
N ASP A 27 -8.07 -0.14 -7.08
CA ASP A 27 -9.05 -1.14 -6.66
C ASP A 27 -8.52 -1.99 -5.50
N ASP A 28 -7.25 -2.42 -5.58
CA ASP A 28 -6.56 -3.13 -4.49
C ASP A 28 -6.47 -2.25 -3.24
N TYR A 29 -6.05 -0.99 -3.42
CA TYR A 29 -5.96 0.00 -2.35
C TYR A 29 -7.33 0.23 -1.68
N LYS A 30 -8.41 0.32 -2.45
CA LYS A 30 -9.76 0.51 -1.92
C LYS A 30 -10.18 -0.67 -1.03
N ARG A 31 -9.89 -1.91 -1.44
CA ARG A 31 -10.19 -3.11 -0.64
C ARG A 31 -9.35 -3.18 0.63
N ALA A 32 -8.06 -2.87 0.51
CA ALA A 32 -7.16 -2.80 1.66
C ALA A 32 -7.59 -1.73 2.66
N THR A 33 -7.96 -0.53 2.16
CA THR A 33 -8.42 0.60 2.98
C THR A 33 -9.67 0.23 3.78
N ALA A 34 -10.71 -0.28 3.10
CA ALA A 34 -11.95 -0.67 3.78
C ALA A 34 -11.70 -1.71 4.88
N THR A 35 -10.71 -2.59 4.68
CA THR A 35 -10.30 -3.57 5.69
C THR A 35 -9.58 -2.90 6.85
N LEU A 36 -8.57 -2.07 6.59
CA LEU A 36 -7.77 -1.39 7.61
C LEU A 36 -8.61 -0.42 8.46
N GLU A 37 -9.62 0.23 7.89
CA GLU A 37 -10.58 1.07 8.62
C GLU A 37 -11.34 0.28 9.70
N THR A 38 -11.63 -1.01 9.48
CA THR A 38 -12.24 -1.87 10.51
C THR A 38 -11.31 -2.14 11.70
N PHE A 39 -10.01 -1.94 11.52
CA PHE A 39 -8.99 -2.02 12.56
C PHE A 39 -8.60 -0.64 13.11
N GLY A 40 -9.40 0.40 12.85
CA GLY A 40 -9.16 1.73 13.42
C GLY A 40 -8.05 2.53 12.74
N PHE A 41 -7.58 2.10 11.56
CA PHE A 41 -6.70 2.91 10.74
C PHE A 41 -7.50 3.89 9.91
N THR A 42 -6.92 5.05 9.65
CA THR A 42 -7.47 6.09 8.79
C THR A 42 -6.49 6.39 7.67
N VAL A 43 -7.02 6.79 6.52
CA VAL A 43 -6.17 7.24 5.41
C VAL A 43 -5.57 8.60 5.78
N GLY A 44 -4.25 8.70 5.67
CA GLY A 44 -3.51 9.94 5.80
C GLY A 44 -3.37 10.63 4.44
N HIS A 45 -2.15 10.64 3.92
CA HIS A 45 -1.87 11.29 2.63
C HIS A 45 -2.20 10.35 1.48
N PHE A 46 -2.55 10.93 0.33
CA PHE A 46 -2.77 10.20 -0.91
C PHE A 46 -2.29 11.04 -2.08
N THR A 47 -1.46 10.46 -2.95
CA THR A 47 -0.84 11.15 -4.08
C THR A 47 -0.69 10.17 -5.23
N VAL A 48 -1.09 10.59 -6.43
CA VAL A 48 -0.90 9.84 -7.68
C VAL A 48 0.07 10.63 -8.56
N SER A 49 1.15 9.97 -8.99
CA SER A 49 2.16 10.52 -9.88
C SER A 49 2.06 9.81 -11.23
N MET A 50 1.71 10.58 -12.27
CA MET A 50 1.59 10.09 -13.64
C MET A 50 2.83 10.51 -14.44
N GLY A 51 3.94 9.81 -14.19
CA GLY A 51 5.19 9.94 -14.95
C GLY A 51 5.36 8.80 -15.96
N LEU A 52 6.56 8.68 -16.55
CA LEU A 52 6.92 7.53 -17.40
C LEU A 52 6.69 6.20 -16.66
N ILE A 53 6.94 6.20 -15.36
CA ILE A 53 6.57 5.12 -14.44
C ILE A 53 5.53 5.72 -13.48
N PRO A 54 4.28 5.22 -13.48
CA PRO A 54 3.27 5.70 -12.56
C PRO A 54 3.55 5.20 -11.14
N GLU A 55 3.09 5.98 -10.16
CA GLU A 55 3.26 5.65 -8.75
C GLU A 55 2.08 6.22 -7.93
N VAL A 56 1.60 5.46 -6.95
CA VAL A 56 0.64 5.93 -5.95
C VAL A 56 1.31 5.90 -4.58
N ARG A 57 1.38 7.05 -3.91
CA ARG A 57 1.86 7.14 -2.53
C ARG A 57 0.69 7.40 -1.62
N THR A 58 0.61 6.64 -0.53
CA THR A 58 -0.45 6.80 0.45
C THR A 58 0.04 6.45 1.84
N SER A 59 -0.68 6.89 2.87
CA SER A 59 -0.42 6.46 4.24
C SER A 59 -1.67 6.01 4.97
N PHE A 60 -1.49 5.05 5.89
CA PHE A 60 -2.51 4.66 6.87
C PHE A 60 -2.01 5.00 8.28
N ILE A 61 -2.84 5.67 9.05
CA ILE A 61 -2.52 6.14 10.40
C ILE A 61 -3.45 5.45 11.38
N GLY A 62 -2.90 4.77 12.37
CA GLY A 62 -3.67 4.12 13.43
C GLY A 62 -2.88 4.11 14.73
N THR A 63 -3.48 3.59 15.80
CA THR A 63 -2.79 3.47 17.09
C THR A 63 -2.19 2.08 17.25
N VAL A 64 -1.11 1.98 18.03
CA VAL A 64 -0.50 0.69 18.39
C VAL A 64 -1.53 -0.25 19.03
N ASP A 65 -2.44 0.30 19.84
CA ASP A 65 -3.51 -0.45 20.52
C ASP A 65 -4.52 -1.07 19.55
N ALA A 66 -4.68 -0.51 18.35
CA ALA A 66 -5.57 -1.04 17.33
C ALA A 66 -4.98 -2.29 16.62
N VAL A 67 -3.69 -2.58 16.83
CA VAL A 67 -2.98 -3.70 16.21
C VAL A 67 -3.12 -4.97 17.04
N HIS A 68 -4.12 -5.77 16.72
CA HIS A 68 -4.33 -7.10 17.31
C HIS A 68 -3.65 -8.19 16.47
N VAL A 69 -2.42 -8.57 16.85
CA VAL A 69 -1.57 -9.51 16.08
C VAL A 69 -2.31 -10.77 15.63
N ASP A 70 -3.00 -11.47 16.54
CA ASP A 70 -3.71 -12.71 16.21
C ASP A 70 -4.79 -12.51 15.13
N LYS A 71 -5.53 -11.39 15.19
CA LYS A 71 -6.57 -11.06 14.21
C LYS A 71 -5.97 -10.74 12.85
N LEU A 72 -4.85 -10.02 12.84
CA LEU A 72 -4.16 -9.63 11.61
C LEU A 72 -3.49 -10.84 10.93
N GLU A 73 -2.88 -11.74 11.69
CA GLU A 73 -2.28 -12.98 11.16
C GLU A 73 -3.35 -13.94 10.60
N ALA A 74 -4.48 -14.09 11.30
CA ALA A 74 -5.62 -14.86 10.81
C ALA A 74 -6.19 -14.27 9.50
N LEU A 75 -6.33 -12.94 9.44
CA LEU A 75 -6.84 -12.26 8.26
C LEU A 75 -5.87 -12.36 7.08
N ALA A 76 -4.57 -12.22 7.30
CA ALA A 76 -3.55 -12.39 6.26
C ALA A 76 -3.57 -13.81 5.67
N THR A 77 -3.89 -14.81 6.49
CA THR A 77 -4.06 -16.19 6.02
C THR A 77 -5.34 -16.35 5.19
N ALA A 78 -6.45 -15.73 5.63
CA ALA A 78 -7.74 -15.79 4.95
C ALA A 78 -7.79 -15.00 3.63
N LYS A 79 -6.88 -14.04 3.45
CA LYS A 79 -6.79 -13.14 2.28
C LYS A 79 -5.47 -13.31 1.52
N ALA A 80 -4.94 -14.53 1.48
CA ALA A 80 -3.63 -14.82 0.89
C ALA A 80 -3.51 -14.44 -0.60
N ASP A 81 -4.64 -14.25 -1.29
CA ASP A 81 -4.77 -13.78 -2.67
C ASP A 81 -4.64 -12.25 -2.82
N ASP A 82 -4.90 -11.47 -1.77
CA ASP A 82 -4.75 -10.00 -1.78
C ASP A 82 -3.34 -9.61 -1.28
N GLN A 83 -2.37 -9.62 -2.19
CA GLN A 83 -0.96 -9.40 -1.86
C GLN A 83 -0.69 -8.05 -1.18
N LEU A 84 -1.41 -7.00 -1.59
CA LEU A 84 -1.27 -5.68 -0.99
C LEU A 84 -1.75 -5.70 0.45
N LEU A 85 -2.98 -6.19 0.69
CA LEU A 85 -3.53 -6.29 2.05
C LEU A 85 -2.64 -7.18 2.93
N VAL A 86 -2.21 -8.34 2.45
CA VAL A 86 -1.30 -9.23 3.18
C VAL A 86 0.00 -8.53 3.55
N GLY A 87 0.57 -7.74 2.64
CA GLY A 87 1.77 -6.93 2.89
C GLY A 87 1.55 -5.93 4.03
N LEU A 88 0.43 -5.20 3.99
CA LEU A 88 0.07 -4.21 5.00
C LEU A 88 -0.17 -4.85 6.37
N LEU A 89 -0.91 -5.97 6.42
CA LEU A 89 -1.17 -6.71 7.66
C LEU A 89 0.13 -7.22 8.29
N LYS A 90 1.06 -7.76 7.47
CA LYS A 90 2.36 -8.22 7.95
C LYS A 90 3.24 -7.07 8.45
N ALA A 91 3.20 -5.92 7.77
CA ALA A 91 3.91 -4.72 8.20
C ALA A 91 3.41 -4.25 9.58
N LEU A 92 2.09 -4.28 9.82
CA LEU A 92 1.50 -3.97 11.14
C LEU A 92 1.90 -4.97 12.23
N VAL A 93 1.88 -6.26 11.93
CA VAL A 93 2.34 -7.29 12.85
C VAL A 93 3.81 -7.06 13.24
N LEU A 94 4.64 -6.72 12.26
CA LEU A 94 6.05 -6.39 12.50
C LEU A 94 6.19 -5.12 13.36
N ALA A 95 5.42 -4.07 13.05
CA ALA A 95 5.39 -2.82 13.81
C ALA A 95 5.07 -3.07 15.30
N ARG A 96 4.04 -3.88 15.58
CA ARG A 96 3.64 -4.22 16.94
C ARG A 96 4.69 -5.06 17.67
N LYS A 97 5.25 -6.08 17.00
CA LYS A 97 6.35 -6.89 17.57
C LYS A 97 7.57 -6.02 17.89
N PHE A 98 7.88 -5.03 17.06
CA PHE A 98 8.97 -4.09 17.31
C PHE A 98 8.67 -3.15 18.48
N HIS A 99 7.47 -2.56 18.53
CA HIS A 99 7.01 -1.75 19.66
C HIS A 99 7.16 -2.50 20.99
N ASP A 100 6.65 -3.74 21.05
CA ASP A 100 6.68 -4.58 22.25
C ASP A 100 8.11 -4.99 22.65
N HIS A 101 9.04 -5.07 21.70
CA HIS A 101 10.43 -5.46 21.96
C HIS A 101 11.31 -4.29 22.44
N VAL A 102 11.00 -3.06 22.04
CA VAL A 102 11.85 -1.88 22.31
C VAL A 102 11.31 -1.02 23.46
N ASP A 103 10.18 -1.39 24.07
CA ASP A 103 9.49 -0.65 25.16
C ASP A 103 9.31 0.85 24.81
N LEU A 104 8.96 1.08 23.55
CA LEU A 104 8.75 2.42 23.02
C LEU A 104 7.37 2.90 23.47
N LYS A 105 7.28 4.08 24.11
CA LYS A 105 5.98 4.71 24.46
C LYS A 105 5.26 5.34 23.26
N LEU A 106 5.51 4.81 22.08
CA LEU A 106 4.97 5.31 20.82
C LEU A 106 3.51 4.88 20.73
N LYS A 107 2.66 5.80 20.33
CA LYS A 107 1.20 5.62 20.34
C LYS A 107 0.66 5.37 18.96
N ASP A 108 1.31 5.95 17.96
CA ASP A 108 0.81 6.00 16.60
C ASP A 108 1.69 5.15 15.68
N ILE A 109 1.05 4.47 14.73
CA ILE A 109 1.68 3.73 13.64
C ILE A 109 1.23 4.39 12.34
N VAL A 110 2.21 4.72 11.50
CA VAL A 110 2.00 5.21 10.14
C VAL A 110 2.57 4.19 9.17
N LEU A 111 1.71 3.59 8.36
CA LEU A 111 2.11 2.77 7.22
C LEU A 111 2.22 3.66 6.00
N ASN A 112 3.43 3.86 5.48
CA ASN A 112 3.64 4.55 4.20
C ASN A 112 3.70 3.51 3.08
N VAL A 113 2.80 3.63 2.11
CA VAL A 113 2.62 2.68 1.02
C VAL A 113 2.93 3.37 -0.29
N THR A 114 3.83 2.78 -1.06
CA THR A 114 4.14 3.19 -2.44
C THR A 114 3.75 2.06 -3.38
N LEU A 115 2.65 2.23 -4.10
CA LEU A 115 2.23 1.34 -5.17
C LEU A 115 2.97 1.76 -6.44
N GLY A 116 3.86 0.89 -6.88
CA GLY A 116 4.79 1.11 -7.97
C GLY A 116 5.40 -0.23 -8.39
N VAL A 117 6.43 -0.21 -9.23
CA VAL A 117 7.17 -1.42 -9.61
C VAL A 117 8.62 -1.32 -9.12
N PRO A 118 9.01 -2.06 -8.06
CA PRO A 118 8.20 -2.90 -7.17
C PRO A 118 7.40 -2.07 -6.14
N PRO A 119 6.31 -2.60 -5.57
CA PRO A 119 5.60 -1.93 -4.48
C PRO A 119 6.46 -1.92 -3.21
N LYS A 120 6.28 -0.90 -2.37
CA LYS A 120 7.03 -0.69 -1.14
C LYS A 120 6.08 -0.32 0.00
N ILE A 121 6.33 -0.88 1.19
CA ILE A 121 5.63 -0.53 2.43
C ILE A 121 6.71 -0.19 3.46
N ASP A 122 6.65 1.01 3.99
CA ASP A 122 7.46 1.50 5.11
C ASP A 122 6.57 1.66 6.34
N VAL A 123 7.13 1.44 7.52
CA VAL A 123 6.44 1.58 8.80
C VAL A 123 7.16 2.62 9.63
N GLU A 124 6.42 3.62 10.09
CA GLU A 124 6.88 4.65 11.02
C GLU A 124 6.05 4.57 12.30
N THR A 125 6.67 4.83 13.45
CA THR A 125 6.02 4.81 14.76
C THR A 125 6.37 6.10 15.50
N HIS A 126 5.35 6.77 16.07
CA HIS A 126 5.46 8.08 16.72
C HIS A 126 4.91 8.10 18.15
#